data_AF-A0A521I7H8-F1
#
_entry.id   AF-A0A521I7H8-F1
#
_cell.length_a   1.000
_cell.length_b   1.000
_cell.length_c   1.000
_cell.angle_alpha   90.00
_cell.angle_beta   90.00
_cell.angle_gamma   90.00
#
_symmetry.space_group_name_H-M   'P 1'
#
loop_
_entity.id
_entity.type
_entity.pdbx_description
1 polymer ?
#
loop_
_entity_poly.entity_id
_entity_poly.type
_entity_poly.pdbx_seq_one_letter_code
_entity_poly.pdbx_strand_id
1 'polypeptide(L)'
;MHLSDTILDQAFAIYEEFGPNRLIARGERLQSEFPQLSSDEIAFMLQEMKRVSDTVYALAERGGETVIGNVAVSQTLQTKHPFLHARGLAHAIFLVNYFAWHDGYDKNPAV
;
A
#
# COMPACT_ATOMS: atom_id res chain seq x y z
N MET A 1 5.74 12.08 -17.22
CA MET A 1 5.50 12.79 -15.95
C MET A 1 6.10 11.93 -14.85
N HIS A 2 6.89 12.49 -13.94
CA HIS A 2 7.58 11.72 -12.90
C HIS A 2 7.32 12.38 -11.55
N LEU A 3 6.44 11.76 -10.76
CA LEU A 3 6.33 12.06 -9.34
C LEU A 3 7.56 11.52 -8.64
N SER A 4 8.00 12.19 -7.57
CA SER A 4 9.15 11.70 -6.81
C SER A 4 8.77 10.45 -6.01
N ASP A 5 9.75 9.56 -5.81
CA ASP A 5 9.57 8.35 -5.00
C ASP A 5 9.07 8.69 -3.59
N THR A 6 9.57 9.79 -3.01
CA THR A 6 9.10 10.28 -1.70
C THR A 6 7.61 10.57 -1.68
N ILE A 7 7.07 11.21 -2.73
CA ILE A 7 5.64 11.50 -2.82
C ILE A 7 4.85 10.19 -2.98
N LEU A 8 5.32 9.28 -3.83
CA LEU A 8 4.66 7.99 -4.06
C LEU A 8 4.67 7.10 -2.80
N ASP A 9 5.78 7.07 -2.06
CA ASP A 9 5.88 6.34 -0.78
C ASP A 9 4.86 6.89 0.25
N GLN A 10 4.81 8.21 0.42
CA GLN A 10 3.89 8.85 1.37
C GLN A 10 2.43 8.68 0.97
N ALA A 11 2.14 8.74 -0.33
CA ALA A 11 0.79 8.61 -0.88
C ALA A 11 0.11 7.30 -0.48
N PHE A 12 0.87 6.21 -0.29
CA PHE A 12 0.27 4.92 0.01
C PHE A 12 -0.44 4.89 1.36
N ALA A 13 0.16 5.52 2.38
CA ALA A 13 -0.45 5.62 3.71
C ALA A 13 -1.75 6.45 3.68
N ILE A 14 -1.81 7.49 2.84
CA ILE A 14 -3.01 8.32 2.65
C ILE A 14 -4.08 7.54 1.87
N TYR A 15 -3.66 6.74 0.89
CA TYR A 15 -4.55 5.95 0.04
C TYR A 15 -5.28 4.86 0.83
N GLU A 16 -4.60 4.18 1.75
CA GLU A 16 -5.17 3.15 2.64
C GLU A 16 -5.53 3.64 4.05
N GLU A 17 -5.67 4.96 4.24
CA GLU A 17 -6.00 5.58 5.52
C GLU A 17 -7.20 4.92 6.22
N PHE A 18 -7.02 4.65 7.52
CA PHE A 18 -8.06 4.17 8.43
C PHE A 18 -8.77 5.33 9.15
N GLY A 19 -9.97 5.09 9.67
CA GLY A 19 -10.67 6.06 10.52
C GLY A 19 -11.59 7.01 9.76
N PRO A 20 -11.94 8.18 10.34
CA PRO A 20 -13.05 9.02 9.87
C PRO A 20 -12.85 9.54 8.44
N ASN A 21 -11.59 9.75 8.05
CA ASN A 21 -11.24 10.21 6.71
C ASN A 21 -11.46 9.14 5.64
N ARG A 22 -11.77 7.89 6.00
CA ARG A 22 -12.12 6.84 5.02
C ARG A 22 -13.38 7.16 4.20
N LEU A 23 -14.23 8.05 4.70
CA LEU A 23 -15.43 8.50 3.99
C LEU A 23 -15.12 9.48 2.85
N ILE A 24 -13.94 10.11 2.86
CA ILE A 24 -13.49 11.02 1.80
C ILE A 24 -12.92 10.18 0.66
N ALA A 25 -13.25 10.54 -0.59
CA ALA A 25 -12.75 9.80 -1.75
C ALA A 25 -11.21 9.82 -1.79
N ARG A 26 -10.59 8.70 -2.16
CA ARG A 26 -9.12 8.56 -2.18
C ARG A 26 -8.42 9.67 -2.96
N GLY A 27 -8.96 10.05 -4.12
CA GLY A 27 -8.41 11.15 -4.93
C GLY A 27 -8.49 12.50 -4.24
N GLU A 28 -9.59 12.79 -3.55
CA GLU A 28 -9.76 14.03 -2.79
C GLU A 28 -8.80 14.11 -1.61
N ARG A 29 -8.52 12.99 -0.93
CA ARG A 29 -7.52 12.93 0.14
C ARG A 29 -6.12 13.21 -0.39
N LEU A 30 -5.73 12.55 -1.48
CA LEU A 30 -4.43 12.76 -2.11
C LEU A 30 -4.28 14.20 -2.63
N GLN A 31 -5.32 14.76 -3.25
CA GLN A 31 -5.31 16.15 -3.70
C GLN A 31 -5.18 17.15 -2.54
N SER A 32 -5.78 16.83 -1.38
CA SER A 32 -5.71 17.69 -0.18
C SER A 32 -4.32 17.68 0.43
N GLU A 33 -3.65 16.53 0.46
CA GLU A 33 -2.27 16.38 0.97
C GLU A 33 -1.21 16.90 -0.03
N PHE A 34 -1.50 16.81 -1.33
CA PHE A 34 -0.61 17.27 -2.40
C PHE A 34 -1.29 18.31 -3.29
N PRO A 35 -1.63 19.50 -2.77
CA PRO A 35 -2.42 20.52 -3.48
C PRO A 35 -1.72 21.09 -4.71
N GLN A 36 -0.39 20.95 -4.79
CA GLN A 36 0.42 21.38 -5.92
C GLN A 36 0.34 20.46 -7.14
N LEU A 37 -0.17 19.24 -6.98
CA LEU A 37 -0.24 18.26 -8.06
C LEU A 37 -1.47 18.50 -8.94
N SER A 38 -1.28 18.34 -10.24
CA SER A 38 -2.39 18.40 -11.20
C SER A 38 -3.27 17.14 -11.12
N SER A 39 -4.48 17.24 -11.68
CA SER A 39 -5.44 16.12 -11.72
C SER A 39 -4.87 14.87 -12.39
N ASP A 40 -4.02 15.03 -13.41
CA ASP A 40 -3.38 13.91 -14.10
C ASP A 40 -2.35 13.21 -13.20
N GLU A 41 -1.66 13.95 -12.31
CA GLU A 41 -0.71 13.36 -11.36
C GLU A 41 -1.42 12.66 -10.22
N ILE A 42 -2.55 13.20 -9.76
CA ILE A 42 -3.41 12.51 -8.81
C ILE A 42 -3.99 11.23 -9.43
N ALA A 43 -4.43 11.28 -10.68
CA ALA A 43 -4.93 10.08 -11.38
C ALA A 43 -3.84 9.02 -11.54
N PHE A 44 -2.63 9.43 -11.92
CA PHE A 44 -1.46 8.54 -11.98
C PHE A 44 -1.14 7.93 -10.60
N MET A 45 -1.09 8.77 -9.57
CA MET A 45 -0.82 8.34 -8.20
C MET A 45 -1.86 7.31 -7.71
N LEU A 46 -3.15 7.54 -7.98
CA LEU A 46 -4.21 6.57 -7.65
C LEU A 46 -3.97 5.21 -8.29
N GLN A 47 -3.51 5.16 -9.55
CA GLN A 47 -3.20 3.90 -10.23
C GLN A 47 -2.02 3.20 -9.57
N GLU A 48 -0.95 3.91 -9.25
CA GLU A 48 0.22 3.34 -8.57
C GLU A 48 -0.15 2.82 -7.18
N MET A 49 -0.92 3.58 -6.39
CA MET A 49 -1.34 3.15 -5.06
C MET A 49 -2.27 1.94 -5.11
N LYS A 50 -3.13 1.85 -6.13
CA LYS A 50 -3.92 0.64 -6.38
C LYS A 50 -3.02 -0.57 -6.63
N ARG A 51 -1.95 -0.44 -7.42
CA ARG A 51 -1.01 -1.55 -7.67
C ARG A 51 -0.28 -2.01 -6.41
N VAL A 52 0.07 -1.07 -5.52
CA VAL A 52 0.64 -1.40 -4.20
C VAL A 52 -0.39 -2.16 -3.37
N SER A 53 -1.63 -1.67 -3.29
CA SER A 53 -2.74 -2.30 -2.57
C SER A 53 -3.02 -3.73 -3.07
N ASP A 54 -3.09 -3.93 -4.39
CA ASP A 54 -3.27 -5.24 -5.00
C ASP A 54 -2.13 -6.21 -4.61
N THR A 55 -0.90 -5.70 -4.51
CA THR A 55 0.26 -6.51 -4.07
C THR A 55 0.19 -6.84 -2.59
N VAL A 56 -0.26 -5.90 -1.76
CA VAL A 56 -0.49 -6.09 -0.32
C VAL A 56 -1.52 -7.21 -0.10
N TYR A 57 -2.67 -7.16 -0.78
CA TYR A 57 -3.66 -8.23 -0.69
C TYR A 57 -3.12 -9.58 -1.17
N ALA A 58 -2.42 -9.64 -2.30
CA ALA A 58 -1.84 -10.89 -2.79
C ALA A 58 -0.80 -11.51 -1.84
N LEU A 59 -0.08 -10.69 -1.06
CA LEU A 59 0.82 -11.17 0.00
C LEU A 59 0.05 -11.60 1.25
N ALA A 60 -1.03 -10.90 1.59
CA ALA A 60 -1.90 -11.27 2.70
C ALA A 60 -2.57 -12.62 2.47
N GLU A 61 -3.13 -12.87 1.27
CA GLU A 61 -3.74 -14.15 0.87
C GLU A 61 -2.78 -15.34 0.98
N ARG A 62 -1.49 -15.07 0.86
CA ARG A 62 -0.41 -16.07 1.01
C ARG A 62 0.05 -16.23 2.47
N GLY A 63 -0.65 -15.61 3.42
CA GLY A 63 -0.42 -15.74 4.87
C GLY A 63 0.52 -14.70 5.48
N GLY A 64 0.83 -13.62 4.74
CA GLY A 64 1.63 -12.51 5.25
C GLY A 64 3.00 -12.92 5.79
N GLU A 65 3.51 -12.22 6.81
CA GLU A 65 4.83 -12.52 7.36
C GLU A 65 4.86 -13.84 8.14
N THR A 66 3.73 -14.27 8.69
CA THR A 66 3.61 -15.54 9.44
C THR A 66 3.99 -16.74 8.58
N VAL A 67 3.60 -16.74 7.29
CA VAL A 67 3.83 -17.87 6.37
C VAL A 67 5.00 -17.60 5.43
N ILE A 68 5.10 -16.38 4.88
CA ILE A 68 6.08 -16.03 3.84
C ILE A 68 7.40 -15.55 4.44
N GLY A 69 7.35 -14.98 5.65
CA GLY A 69 8.48 -14.34 6.31
C GLY A 69 8.63 -12.84 5.97
N ASN A 70 8.99 -12.05 6.99
CA ASN A 70 9.16 -10.59 6.89
C ASN A 70 10.10 -10.13 5.76
N VAL A 71 11.26 -10.78 5.60
CA VAL A 71 12.24 -10.40 4.56
C VAL A 71 11.66 -10.58 3.16
N ALA A 72 10.97 -11.70 2.92
CA ALA A 72 10.38 -12.00 1.61
C ALA A 72 9.19 -11.08 1.29
N VAL A 73 8.37 -10.73 2.29
CA VAL A 73 7.30 -9.72 2.15
C VAL A 73 7.90 -8.37 1.75
N SER A 74 8.89 -7.88 2.53
CA SER A 74 9.54 -6.59 2.29
C SER A 74 10.22 -6.54 0.91
N GLN A 75 10.98 -7.58 0.55
CA GLN A 75 11.63 -7.68 -0.75
C GLN A 75 10.62 -7.73 -1.90
N THR A 76 9.50 -8.44 -1.74
CA THR A 76 8.48 -8.50 -2.80
C THR A 76 7.85 -7.13 -3.03
N LEU A 77 7.53 -6.40 -1.95
CA LEU A 77 6.99 -5.04 -2.04
C LEU A 77 7.97 -4.10 -2.74
N GLN A 78 9.24 -4.08 -2.32
CA GLN A 78 10.26 -3.20 -2.91
C GLN A 78 10.65 -3.58 -4.35
N THR A 79 10.63 -4.87 -4.68
CA THR A 79 10.91 -5.33 -6.05
C THR A 79 9.79 -4.92 -7.01
N LYS A 80 8.54 -5.03 -6.58
CA LYS A 80 7.38 -4.67 -7.41
C LYS A 80 7.12 -3.17 -7.45
N HIS A 81 7.42 -2.47 -6.37
CA HIS A 81 7.19 -1.03 -6.21
C HIS A 81 8.48 -0.36 -5.72
N PRO A 82 9.42 -0.06 -6.64
CA PRO A 82 10.73 0.45 -6.28
C PRO A 82 10.72 1.78 -5.53
N PHE A 83 9.64 2.57 -5.58
CA PHE A 83 9.53 3.81 -4.82
C PHE A 83 9.22 3.60 -3.31
N LEU A 84 8.82 2.38 -2.91
CA LEU A 84 8.27 2.10 -1.60
C LEU A 84 9.39 1.72 -0.61
N HIS A 85 9.84 2.68 0.21
CA HIS A 85 11.04 2.51 1.03
C HIS A 85 10.90 2.93 2.50
N ALA A 86 9.94 3.80 2.82
CA ALA A 86 9.88 4.45 4.11
C ALA A 86 8.51 4.25 4.77
N ARG A 87 7.74 5.33 4.92
CA ARG A 87 6.45 5.29 5.61
C ARG A 87 5.44 4.44 4.84
N GLY A 88 5.45 4.53 3.52
CA GLY A 88 4.63 3.70 2.65
C GLY A 88 4.94 2.21 2.84
N LEU A 89 6.22 1.85 2.87
CA LEU A 89 6.64 0.46 3.06
C LEU A 89 6.19 -0.09 4.42
N ALA A 90 6.44 0.65 5.50
CA ALA A 90 6.01 0.26 6.84
C ALA A 90 4.49 0.06 6.92
N HIS A 91 3.72 0.94 6.28
CA HIS A 91 2.26 0.82 6.21
C HIS A 91 1.81 -0.38 5.37
N ALA A 92 2.45 -0.65 4.23
CA ALA A 92 2.17 -1.83 3.41
C ALA A 92 2.42 -3.14 4.15
N ILE A 93 3.54 -3.26 4.85
CA ILE A 93 3.85 -4.44 5.67
C ILE A 93 2.81 -4.62 6.77
N PHE A 94 2.44 -3.54 7.47
CA PHE A 94 1.38 -3.59 8.46
C PHE A 94 0.07 -4.12 7.86
N LEU A 95 -0.34 -3.62 6.69
CA LEU A 95 -1.56 -4.05 6.02
C LEU A 95 -1.51 -5.51 5.56
N VAL A 96 -0.37 -5.98 5.04
CA VAL A 96 -0.18 -7.39 4.68
C VAL A 96 -0.53 -8.29 5.86
N ASN A 97 0.03 -8.00 7.03
CA ASN A 97 -0.21 -8.79 8.24
C ASN A 97 -1.62 -8.59 8.80
N TYR A 98 -2.13 -7.36 8.78
CA TYR A 98 -3.48 -7.07 9.25
C TYR A 98 -4.51 -7.85 8.43
N PHE A 99 -4.43 -7.82 7.10
CA PHE A 99 -5.35 -8.59 6.25
C PHE A 99 -5.13 -10.10 6.39
N ALA A 100 -3.88 -10.56 6.48
CA ALA A 100 -3.60 -11.98 6.71
C ALA A 100 -4.26 -12.50 7.99
N TRP A 101 -4.19 -11.74 9.08
CA TRP A 101 -4.83 -12.07 10.36
C TRP A 101 -6.35 -11.93 10.33
N HIS A 102 -6.83 -10.80 9.81
CA HIS A 102 -8.24 -10.43 9.80
C HIS A 102 -9.07 -11.43 8.98
N ASP A 103 -8.55 -11.82 7.81
CA ASP A 103 -9.23 -12.75 6.91
C ASP A 103 -8.84 -14.22 7.19
N GLY A 104 -7.88 -14.46 8.09
CA GLY A 104 -7.48 -15.78 8.55
C GLY A 104 -6.50 -16.54 7.64
N TYR A 105 -5.88 -15.87 6.67
CA TYR A 105 -4.84 -16.43 5.80
C TYR A 105 -3.57 -16.85 6.57
N ASP A 106 -3.32 -16.25 7.74
CA ASP A 106 -2.19 -16.61 8.61
C ASP A 106 -2.36 -17.92 9.39
N LYS A 107 -3.59 -18.47 9.44
CA LYS A 107 -3.95 -19.65 10.25
C LYS A 107 -3.96 -20.95 9.47
N ASN A 108 -3.96 -20.92 8.14
CA ASN A 108 -4.02 -22.13 7.32
C ASN A 108 -3.13 -22.04 6.08
N PRO A 109 -1.83 -22.37 6.19
CA PRO A 109 -0.86 -22.24 5.09
C PRO A 109 -1.04 -23.26 3.95
N ALA A 110 -2.19 -23.93 3.86
CA ALA A 110 -2.45 -24.99 2.90
C ALA A 110 -3.78 -24.76 2.16
N VAL A 111 -3.71 -23.96 1.09
CA VAL A 111 -4.52 -24.14 -0.13
C VAL A 111 -3.57 -24.04 -1.31
#